data_AF-A0A8D3C3J1-F1
#
_entry.id   AF-A0A8D3C3J1-F1
#
_cell.length_a   1.000
_cell.length_b   1.000
_cell.length_c   1.000
_cell.angle_alpha   90.00
_cell.angle_beta   90.00
_cell.angle_gamma   90.00
#
_symmetry.space_group_name_H-M   'P 1'
#
loop_
_entity.id
_entity.type
_entity.pdbx_description
1 polymer ?
#
loop_
_entity_poly.entity_id
_entity_poly.type
_entity_poly.pdbx_seq_one_letter_code
_entity_poly.pdbx_strand_id
1 'polypeptide(L)'
;MLGNQTELNTSSDWIAYPDELRMLKTKGFTVRSTMKNYEVVGPPAAGAFRERPSKATTFRKFYERGEFPMALEHDAKGNHIAWKVKIEELDYHHFLPLFFDGLCETAHPYEFFARQGVHDMLEHGGPKIQPVIPQLIIPIKNALNTRNRQVICTTLKVLQQLVMSGDKVGAALVRYYRQILPIFNIFKNMNRDIYLSIKQSPSAKTPPPLKYRKSVEKQRKREKERKERWKDR
;
A
#
# COMPACT_ATOMS: atom_id res chain seq x y z
N MET A 1 -80.33 -29.76 -47.58
CA MET A 1 -79.65 -30.08 -48.86
C MET A 1 -78.25 -29.49 -48.81
N LEU A 2 -77.25 -30.39 -48.74
CA LEU A 2 -75.85 -30.26 -49.21
C LEU A 2 -75.05 -29.07 -48.64
N GLY A 3 -74.09 -29.23 -47.73
CA GLY A 3 -73.03 -30.23 -47.74
C GLY A 3 -71.91 -29.79 -48.71
N ASN A 4 -70.78 -29.33 -48.15
CA ASN A 4 -69.43 -29.70 -48.60
C ASN A 4 -68.35 -29.16 -47.63
N GLN A 5 -67.84 -30.10 -46.82
CA GLN A 5 -66.41 -30.37 -46.57
C GLN A 5 -65.57 -30.17 -47.86
N THR A 6 -64.30 -29.79 -47.92
CA THR A 6 -63.07 -30.03 -47.12
C THR A 6 -62.03 -29.00 -47.64
N GLU A 7 -61.05 -28.55 -46.84
CA GLU A 7 -59.59 -28.82 -46.99
C GLU A 7 -58.88 -27.53 -46.51
N LEU A 8 -57.73 -27.46 -45.85
CA LEU A 8 -56.79 -28.42 -45.28
C LEU A 8 -56.05 -27.68 -44.14
N ASN A 9 -55.74 -28.44 -43.11
CA ASN A 9 -54.90 -28.17 -41.96
C ASN A 9 -53.49 -27.62 -42.30
N THR A 10 -53.07 -26.51 -41.70
CA THR A 10 -51.69 -26.20 -41.26
C THR A 10 -51.78 -25.11 -40.18
N SER A 11 -51.85 -25.42 -38.88
CA SER A 11 -50.71 -25.70 -38.00
C SER A 11 -49.47 -24.86 -38.34
N SER A 12 -49.26 -23.76 -37.60
CA SER A 12 -48.05 -22.90 -37.41
C SER A 12 -48.52 -21.44 -37.39
N ASP A 13 -48.63 -20.76 -36.23
CA ASP A 13 -47.47 -20.11 -35.59
C ASP A 13 -47.74 -19.77 -34.10
N TRP A 14 -48.03 -20.78 -33.28
CA TRP A 14 -47.91 -20.67 -31.81
C TRP A 14 -46.54 -21.16 -31.31
N ILE A 15 -45.47 -20.83 -32.03
CA ILE A 15 -44.11 -21.04 -31.50
C ILE A 15 -43.39 -19.70 -31.56
N ALA A 16 -43.78 -18.81 -30.65
CA ALA A 16 -42.78 -17.93 -30.05
C ALA A 16 -41.74 -18.87 -29.44
N TYR A 17 -40.56 -18.92 -30.06
CA TYR A 17 -39.42 -19.70 -29.61
C TYR A 17 -39.26 -19.52 -28.08
N PRO A 18 -39.03 -20.61 -27.33
CA PRO A 18 -38.98 -20.55 -25.89
C PRO A 18 -37.88 -19.56 -25.50
N ASP A 19 -38.26 -18.58 -24.68
CA ASP A 19 -37.36 -17.69 -23.95
C ASP A 19 -36.06 -18.44 -23.66
N GLU A 20 -34.96 -18.00 -24.28
CA GLU A 20 -33.63 -18.35 -23.82
C GLU A 20 -33.66 -18.14 -22.30
N LEU A 21 -33.57 -19.24 -21.53
CA LEU A 21 -33.72 -19.26 -20.08
C LEU A 21 -32.80 -18.20 -19.47
N ARG A 22 -33.37 -17.00 -19.23
CA ARG A 22 -32.60 -15.86 -18.78
C ARG A 22 -32.21 -16.14 -17.35
N MET A 23 -30.95 -16.55 -17.17
CA MET A 23 -30.34 -16.80 -15.86
C MET A 23 -30.55 -15.57 -14.97
N LEU A 24 -31.38 -15.72 -13.93
CA LEU A 24 -31.70 -14.67 -13.00
C LEU A 24 -30.57 -14.56 -11.97
N LYS A 25 -30.06 -13.36 -11.74
CA LYS A 25 -28.99 -13.14 -10.77
C LYS A 25 -29.54 -13.20 -9.35
N THR A 26 -28.89 -13.97 -8.47
CA THR A 26 -29.22 -14.03 -7.04
C THR A 26 -27.99 -13.87 -6.16
N LYS A 27 -28.22 -13.48 -4.91
CA LYS A 27 -27.18 -13.52 -3.87
C LYS A 27 -26.92 -14.98 -3.47
N GLY A 28 -25.66 -15.27 -3.15
CA GLY A 28 -25.29 -16.56 -2.56
C GLY A 28 -26.01 -16.80 -1.23
N PHE A 29 -26.08 -18.07 -0.81
CA PHE A 29 -26.71 -18.48 0.46
C PHE A 29 -28.21 -18.15 0.54
N THR A 30 -28.91 -18.12 -0.61
CA THR A 30 -30.37 -17.94 -0.68
C THR A 30 -31.04 -19.20 -1.25
N VAL A 31 -32.33 -19.44 -0.97
CA VAL A 31 -33.06 -20.57 -1.59
C VAL A 31 -33.04 -20.48 -3.13
N ARG A 32 -33.03 -19.27 -3.68
CA ARG A 32 -32.90 -19.05 -5.13
C ARG A 32 -31.54 -19.47 -5.68
N SER A 33 -30.47 -19.49 -4.86
CA SER A 33 -29.14 -19.94 -5.30
C SER A 33 -29.05 -21.44 -5.61
N THR A 34 -30.04 -22.24 -5.19
CA THR A 34 -30.11 -23.68 -5.50
C THR A 34 -31.07 -23.99 -6.66
N MET A 35 -31.75 -22.99 -7.22
CA MET A 35 -32.71 -23.14 -8.30
C MET A 35 -32.01 -23.12 -9.67
N LYS A 36 -32.50 -23.95 -10.62
CA LYS A 36 -31.87 -24.19 -11.94
C LYS A 36 -31.77 -22.96 -12.86
N ASN A 37 -32.59 -21.94 -12.62
CA ASN A 37 -32.68 -20.73 -13.45
C ASN A 37 -31.95 -19.53 -12.84
N TYR A 38 -31.16 -19.74 -11.78
CA TYR A 38 -30.50 -18.66 -11.06
C TYR A 38 -28.98 -18.81 -11.08
N GLU A 39 -28.31 -17.72 -11.42
CA GLU A 39 -26.85 -17.60 -11.34
C GLU A 39 -26.48 -16.84 -10.07
N VAL A 40 -25.60 -17.43 -9.26
CA VAL A 40 -25.10 -16.79 -8.05
C VAL A 40 -24.09 -15.73 -8.42
N VAL A 41 -24.39 -14.46 -8.13
CA VAL A 41 -23.42 -13.39 -8.26
C VAL A 41 -22.31 -13.63 -7.24
N GLY A 42 -21.07 -13.66 -7.73
CA GLY A 42 -19.89 -13.77 -6.87
C GLY A 42 -19.84 -12.66 -5.81
N PRO A 43 -19.11 -12.88 -4.70
CA PRO A 43 -18.97 -11.87 -3.66
C PRO A 43 -18.40 -10.57 -4.24
N PRO A 44 -18.80 -9.39 -3.71
CA PRO A 44 -18.24 -8.13 -4.16
C PRO A 44 -16.72 -8.10 -3.94
N ALA A 45 -15.99 -7.43 -4.82
CA ALA A 45 -14.55 -7.30 -4.69
C ALA A 45 -14.19 -6.66 -3.34
N ALA A 46 -13.40 -7.37 -2.53
CA ALA A 46 -13.04 -6.92 -1.18
C ALA A 46 -12.24 -5.60 -1.15
N GLY A 47 -11.70 -5.15 -2.29
CA GLY A 47 -10.99 -3.88 -2.41
C GLY A 47 -9.75 -3.79 -1.50
N ALA A 48 -9.16 -4.94 -1.11
CA ALA A 48 -8.08 -5.00 -0.13
C ALA A 48 -6.81 -4.24 -0.56
N PHE A 49 -6.57 -4.12 -1.86
CA PHE A 49 -5.41 -3.43 -2.43
C PHE A 49 -5.74 -2.04 -2.99
N ARG A 50 -7.01 -1.63 -2.98
CA ARG A 50 -7.41 -0.32 -3.49
C ARG A 50 -6.82 0.76 -2.58
N GLU A 51 -6.16 1.74 -3.20
CA GLU A 51 -5.64 2.92 -2.54
C GLU A 51 -6.76 3.67 -1.81
N ARG A 52 -6.42 4.23 -0.66
CA ARG A 52 -7.33 4.95 0.21
C ARG A 52 -6.82 6.39 0.33
N PRO A 53 -7.70 7.39 0.24
CA PRO A 53 -7.28 8.78 0.42
C PRO A 53 -6.73 8.96 1.84
N SER A 54 -5.61 9.68 1.94
CA SER A 54 -5.07 10.13 3.23
C SER A 54 -5.97 11.22 3.81
N LYS A 55 -5.97 11.33 5.14
CA LYS A 55 -6.56 12.50 5.81
C LYS A 55 -5.66 13.71 5.56
N ALA A 56 -6.25 14.90 5.61
CA ALA A 56 -5.47 16.14 5.59
C ALA A 56 -4.45 16.13 6.74
N THR A 57 -3.17 16.28 6.41
CA THR A 57 -2.09 16.22 7.40
C THR A 57 -2.00 17.52 8.17
N THR A 58 -1.65 17.41 9.44
CA THR A 58 -1.18 18.54 10.24
C THR A 58 0.13 19.09 9.69
N PHE A 59 0.98 18.23 9.11
CA PHE A 59 2.22 18.62 8.44
C PHE A 59 2.00 19.72 7.39
N ARG A 60 1.05 19.54 6.47
CA ARG A 60 0.78 20.51 5.40
C ARG A 60 0.40 21.88 5.96
N LYS A 61 -0.45 21.92 6.98
CA LYS A 61 -0.87 23.18 7.63
C LYS A 61 0.31 23.91 8.28
N PHE A 62 1.20 23.20 8.96
CA PHE A 62 2.40 23.79 9.55
C PHE A 62 3.37 24.30 8.49
N TYR A 63 3.47 23.60 7.35
CA TYR A 63 4.29 24.02 6.22
C TYR A 63 3.76 25.31 5.60
N GLU A 64 2.46 25.37 5.31
CA GLU A 64 1.80 26.56 4.73
C GLU A 64 1.91 27.79 5.65
N ARG A 65 1.97 27.59 6.98
CA ARG A 65 2.17 28.66 7.96
C ARG A 65 3.64 29.08 8.12
N GLY A 66 4.59 28.33 7.58
CA GLY A 66 6.02 28.60 7.75
C GLY A 66 6.56 28.34 9.15
N GLU A 67 5.90 27.47 9.93
CA GLU A 67 6.27 27.16 11.33
C GLU A 67 7.43 26.16 11.46
N PHE A 68 7.88 25.56 10.36
CA PHE A 68 9.00 24.62 10.39
C PHE A 68 10.36 25.33 10.55
N PRO A 69 11.26 24.79 11.38
CA PRO A 69 12.64 25.28 11.53
C PRO A 69 13.54 24.83 10.36
N MET A 70 13.01 24.81 9.14
CA MET A 70 13.70 24.35 7.93
C MET A 70 13.38 25.27 6.75
N ALA A 71 14.32 25.39 5.82
CA ALA A 71 14.17 26.13 4.58
C ALA A 71 14.72 25.33 3.39
N LEU A 72 14.23 25.62 2.19
CA LEU A 72 14.86 25.14 0.95
C LEU A 72 16.08 26.00 0.67
N GLU A 73 17.26 25.41 0.68
CA GLU A 73 18.46 26.06 0.14
C GLU A 73 18.76 25.53 -1.26
N HIS A 74 19.01 26.48 -2.17
CA HIS A 74 19.43 26.21 -3.54
C HIS A 74 20.94 26.37 -3.60
N ASP A 75 21.67 25.25 -3.60
CA ASP A 75 23.11 25.24 -3.88
C ASP A 75 23.35 24.83 -5.34
N ALA A 76 24.52 25.16 -5.89
CA ALA A 76 24.94 24.77 -7.23
C ALA A 76 24.95 23.23 -7.44
N LYS A 77 24.98 22.46 -6.34
CA LYS A 77 24.93 20.98 -6.33
C LYS A 77 23.50 20.42 -6.24
N GLY A 78 22.49 21.25 -6.02
CA GLY A 78 21.09 20.86 -5.93
C GLY A 78 20.34 21.47 -4.75
N ASN A 79 19.06 21.10 -4.63
CA ASN A 79 18.20 21.54 -3.54
C ASN A 79 18.48 20.70 -2.29
N HIS A 80 18.86 21.35 -1.20
CA HIS A 80 19.03 20.70 0.11
C HIS A 80 18.22 21.44 1.17
N ILE A 81 17.93 20.75 2.26
CA ILE A 81 17.20 21.34 3.37
C ILE A 81 18.22 21.90 4.36
N ALA A 82 18.09 23.18 4.67
CA ALA A 82 18.85 23.83 5.71
C ALA A 82 17.98 23.99 6.95
N TRP A 83 18.47 23.49 8.08
CA TRP A 83 17.82 23.66 9.38
C TRP A 83 18.20 25.01 9.97
N LYS A 84 17.20 25.82 10.34
CA LYS A 84 17.40 27.13 10.98
C LYS A 84 17.89 27.00 12.43
N VAL A 85 17.62 25.86 13.06
CA VAL A 85 17.99 25.53 14.44
C VAL A 85 18.70 24.18 14.42
N LYS A 86 19.67 23.97 15.32
CA LYS A 86 20.36 22.68 15.44
C LYS A 86 19.34 21.57 15.75
N ILE A 87 19.43 20.47 15.02
CA ILE A 87 18.50 19.33 15.17
C ILE A 87 18.50 18.78 16.61
N GLU A 88 19.66 18.82 17.27
CA GLU A 88 19.85 18.39 18.64
C GLU A 88 19.08 19.24 19.67
N GLU A 89 18.77 20.49 19.36
CA GLU A 89 18.07 21.43 20.26
C GLU A 89 16.55 21.42 20.07
N LEU A 90 16.05 20.73 19.04
CA LEU A 90 14.62 20.65 18.74
C LEU A 90 13.84 19.85 19.79
N ASP A 91 12.57 20.21 19.97
CA ASP A 91 11.62 19.40 20.73
C ASP A 91 11.08 18.24 19.87
N TYR A 92 11.56 17.05 20.18
CA TYR A 92 11.17 15.82 19.47
C TYR A 92 9.71 15.42 19.75
N HIS A 93 9.12 15.81 20.88
CA HIS A 93 7.71 15.49 21.16
C HIS A 93 6.78 16.30 20.25
N HIS A 94 7.19 17.50 19.85
CA HIS A 94 6.42 18.35 18.95
C HIS A 94 6.70 18.02 17.48
N PHE A 95 7.97 18.07 17.06
CA PHE A 95 8.32 18.03 15.64
C PHE A 95 8.34 16.62 15.05
N LEU A 96 8.83 15.61 15.76
CA LEU A 96 8.99 14.28 15.18
C LEU A 96 7.63 13.65 14.78
N PRO A 97 6.58 13.68 15.61
CA PRO A 97 5.26 13.20 15.20
C PRO A 97 4.68 13.98 14.02
N LEU A 98 4.94 15.29 13.95
CA LEU A 98 4.48 16.16 12.87
C LEU A 98 5.13 15.78 11.52
N PHE A 99 6.44 15.50 11.52
CA PHE A 99 7.14 15.00 10.34
C PHE A 99 6.67 13.60 9.92
N PHE A 100 6.42 12.72 10.89
CA PHE A 100 5.86 11.39 10.63
C PHE A 100 4.44 11.45 10.05
N ASP A 101 3.62 12.42 10.43
CA ASP A 101 2.30 12.66 9.83
C ASP A 101 2.41 13.05 8.35
N GLY A 102 3.47 13.80 8.01
CA GLY A 102 3.83 14.16 6.64
C GLY A 102 4.23 13.00 5.74
N LEU A 103 4.45 11.78 6.26
CA LEU A 103 4.75 10.60 5.43
C LEU A 103 3.62 10.22 4.48
N CYS A 104 2.39 10.68 4.74
CA CYS A 104 1.24 10.50 3.87
C CYS A 104 1.26 11.44 2.65
N GLU A 105 2.12 12.46 2.64
CA GLU A 105 2.20 13.45 1.57
C GLU A 105 2.90 12.87 0.34
N THR A 106 2.31 13.12 -0.83
CA THR A 106 2.81 12.69 -2.15
C THR A 106 3.02 13.87 -3.11
N ALA A 107 2.58 15.07 -2.71
CA ALA A 107 2.71 16.27 -3.52
C ALA A 107 4.02 16.99 -3.19
N HIS A 108 4.71 17.46 -4.23
CA HIS A 108 5.83 18.39 -4.09
C HIS A 108 5.30 19.78 -3.69
N PRO A 109 5.94 20.52 -2.77
CA PRO A 109 7.20 20.21 -2.07
C PRO A 109 7.07 19.38 -0.79
N TYR A 110 5.85 19.15 -0.29
CA TYR A 110 5.58 18.55 1.02
C TYR A 110 6.25 17.19 1.24
N GLU A 111 6.18 16.28 0.26
CA GLU A 111 6.81 14.95 0.37
C GLU A 111 8.32 15.06 0.66
N PHE A 112 9.00 15.97 -0.04
CA PHE A 112 10.45 16.15 0.08
C PHE A 112 10.84 16.61 1.49
N PHE A 113 10.16 17.64 1.99
CA PHE A 113 10.38 18.17 3.34
C PHE A 113 10.06 17.15 4.43
N ALA A 114 8.94 16.43 4.31
CA ALA A 114 8.57 15.42 5.30
C ALA A 114 9.62 14.30 5.37
N ARG A 115 10.04 13.77 4.22
CA ARG A 115 10.98 12.64 4.16
C ARG A 115 12.36 13.00 4.68
N GLN A 116 12.88 14.14 4.27
CA GLN A 116 14.20 14.59 4.68
C GLN A 116 14.19 15.03 6.16
N GLY A 117 13.12 15.70 6.62
CA GLY A 117 12.96 16.06 8.02
C GLY A 117 12.96 14.85 8.96
N VAL A 118 12.23 13.79 8.59
CA VAL A 118 12.27 12.52 9.34
C VAL A 118 13.66 11.90 9.33
N HIS A 119 14.33 11.89 8.17
CA HIS A 119 15.66 11.32 8.04
C HIS A 119 16.67 11.99 8.98
N ASP A 120 16.76 13.32 8.92
CA ASP A 120 17.74 14.09 9.67
C ASP A 120 17.49 14.01 11.19
N MET A 121 16.22 14.06 11.61
CA MET A 121 15.85 13.90 13.02
C MET A 121 16.11 12.48 13.55
N LEU A 122 15.92 11.44 12.75
CA LEU A 122 16.24 10.08 13.19
C LEU A 122 17.76 9.85 13.26
N GLU A 123 18.53 10.48 12.39
CA GLU A 123 19.99 10.36 12.38
C GLU A 123 20.66 11.10 13.54
N HIS A 124 20.16 12.29 13.90
CA HIS A 124 20.75 13.13 14.95
C HIS A 124 19.98 13.14 16.28
N GLY A 125 18.88 12.39 16.39
CA GLY A 125 18.00 12.43 17.57
C GLY A 125 18.49 11.64 18.77
N GLY A 126 19.32 10.61 18.55
CA GLY A 126 19.89 9.77 19.61
C GLY A 126 18.86 9.34 20.67
N PRO A 127 19.10 9.61 21.97
CA PRO A 127 18.22 9.16 23.05
C PRO A 127 16.85 9.85 23.09
N LYS A 128 16.66 10.98 22.39
CA LYS A 128 15.39 11.73 22.36
C LYS A 128 14.29 11.01 21.56
N ILE A 129 14.65 10.05 20.72
CA ILE A 129 13.70 9.33 19.86
C ILE A 129 12.87 8.34 20.67
N GLN A 130 13.50 7.61 21.59
CA GLN A 130 12.86 6.56 22.38
C GLN A 130 11.57 7.00 23.12
N PRO A 131 11.53 8.13 23.86
CA PRO A 131 10.32 8.56 24.56
C PRO A 131 9.17 8.94 23.63
N VAL A 132 9.45 9.28 22.37
CA VAL A 132 8.45 9.76 21.41
C VAL A 132 7.76 8.62 20.63
N ILE A 133 8.31 7.40 20.65
CA ILE A 133 7.76 6.23 19.93
C ILE A 133 6.24 6.06 20.06
N PRO A 134 5.61 6.18 21.25
CA PRO A 134 4.16 6.05 21.39
C PRO A 134 3.36 7.00 20.49
N GLN A 135 3.88 8.21 20.25
CA GLN A 135 3.24 9.23 19.43
C GLN A 135 3.39 8.97 17.93
N LEU A 136 4.43 8.22 17.51
CA LEU A 136 4.70 7.91 16.10
C LEU A 136 3.79 6.80 15.55
N ILE A 137 3.18 5.99 16.42
CA ILE A 137 2.42 4.80 16.02
C ILE A 137 1.21 5.15 15.15
N ILE A 138 0.48 6.21 15.51
CA ILE A 138 -0.72 6.65 14.77
C ILE A 138 -0.33 7.19 13.38
N PRO A 139 0.63 8.13 13.24
CA PRO A 139 1.14 8.56 11.94
C PRO A 139 1.62 7.41 11.05
N ILE A 140 2.42 6.48 11.58
CA ILE A 140 2.91 5.31 10.83
C ILE A 140 1.74 4.46 10.33
N LYS A 141 0.78 4.17 11.22
CA LYS A 141 -0.42 3.42 10.87
C LYS A 141 -1.23 4.14 9.79
N ASN A 142 -1.37 5.46 9.87
CA ASN A 142 -2.11 6.24 8.87
C ASN A 142 -1.43 6.19 7.50
N ALA A 143 -0.11 6.38 7.45
CA ALA A 143 0.68 6.31 6.22
C ALA A 143 0.56 4.93 5.55
N LEU A 144 0.70 3.84 6.32
CA LEU A 144 0.53 2.48 5.80
C LEU A 144 -0.91 2.19 5.35
N ASN A 145 -1.90 2.75 6.02
CA ASN A 145 -3.32 2.57 5.67
C ASN A 145 -3.74 3.27 4.39
N THR A 146 -2.94 4.20 3.85
CA THR A 146 -3.19 4.80 2.52
C THR A 146 -3.21 3.74 1.42
N ARG A 147 -2.52 2.60 1.62
CA ARG A 147 -2.35 1.55 0.59
C ARG A 147 -1.68 2.06 -0.70
N ASN A 148 -1.11 3.27 -0.66
CA ASN A 148 -0.29 3.79 -1.73
C ASN A 148 1.10 3.14 -1.65
N ARG A 149 1.55 2.53 -2.75
CA ARG A 149 2.82 1.79 -2.80
C ARG A 149 4.02 2.68 -2.49
N GLN A 150 4.04 3.91 -3.00
CA GLN A 150 5.12 4.86 -2.78
C GLN A 150 5.23 5.20 -1.29
N VAL A 151 4.10 5.56 -0.67
CA VAL A 151 4.02 5.89 0.76
C VAL A 151 4.42 4.69 1.62
N ILE A 152 3.95 3.48 1.29
CA ILE A 152 4.34 2.25 2.01
C ILE A 152 5.85 2.02 1.92
N CYS A 153 6.45 2.11 0.73
CA CYS A 153 7.88 1.90 0.56
C CYS A 153 8.70 2.94 1.33
N THR A 154 8.30 4.20 1.32
CA THR A 154 8.95 5.27 2.09
C THR A 154 8.81 5.03 3.59
N THR A 155 7.61 4.72 4.06
CA THR A 155 7.34 4.45 5.49
C THR A 155 8.13 3.23 5.99
N LEU A 156 8.27 2.19 5.17
CA LEU A 156 9.09 1.02 5.50
C LEU A 156 10.58 1.35 5.64
N LYS A 157 11.13 2.23 4.80
CA LYS A 157 12.51 2.70 4.92
C LYS A 157 12.70 3.53 6.18
N VAL A 158 11.77 4.43 6.47
CA VAL A 158 11.77 5.22 7.71
C VAL A 158 11.68 4.32 8.94
N LEU A 159 10.85 3.28 8.92
CA LEU A 159 10.78 2.29 10.00
C LEU A 159 12.10 1.56 10.21
N GLN A 160 12.83 1.23 9.13
CA GLN A 160 14.16 0.64 9.25
C GLN A 160 15.14 1.62 9.90
N GLN A 161 15.11 2.90 9.51
CA GLN A 161 15.95 3.93 10.12
C GLN A 161 15.61 4.15 11.59
N LEU A 162 14.31 4.19 11.94
CA LEU A 162 13.83 4.33 13.32
C LEU A 162 14.35 3.20 14.21
N VAL A 163 14.31 1.95 13.75
CA VAL A 163 14.82 0.82 14.55
C VAL A 163 16.34 0.87 14.69
N MET A 164 17.04 1.43 13.70
CA MET A 164 18.51 1.57 13.71
C MET A 164 19.00 2.82 14.43
N SER A 165 18.11 3.75 14.82
CA SER A 165 18.48 5.02 15.44
C SER A 165 18.78 4.93 16.93
N GLY A 166 18.56 3.77 17.58
CA GLY A 166 18.95 3.57 18.97
C GLY A 166 18.67 2.17 19.52
N ASP A 167 19.51 1.71 20.46
CA ASP A 167 19.54 0.33 20.95
C ASP A 167 18.20 -0.19 21.50
N LYS A 168 17.46 0.66 22.21
CA LYS A 168 16.18 0.29 22.86
C LYS A 168 14.95 0.59 22.03
N VAL A 169 15.10 1.21 20.84
CA VAL A 169 13.97 1.60 19.99
C VAL A 169 13.23 0.38 19.45
N GLY A 170 13.98 -0.64 19.00
CA GLY A 170 13.40 -1.89 18.51
C GLY A 170 12.57 -2.62 19.58
N ALA A 171 13.07 -2.70 20.81
CA ALA A 171 12.36 -3.32 21.94
C ALA A 171 11.08 -2.53 22.30
N ALA A 172 11.14 -1.20 22.30
CA ALA A 172 9.99 -0.35 22.57
C ALA A 172 8.87 -0.46 21.51
N LEU A 173 9.22 -0.80 20.26
CA LEU A 173 8.25 -0.97 19.17
C LEU A 173 7.43 -2.26 19.26
N VAL A 174 7.90 -3.27 20.00
CA VAL A 174 7.26 -4.61 20.07
C VAL A 174 5.79 -4.54 20.49
N ARG A 175 5.46 -3.68 21.47
CA ARG A 175 4.08 -3.49 21.97
C ARG A 175 3.10 -2.96 20.91
N TYR A 176 3.60 -2.43 19.79
CA TYR A 176 2.81 -1.81 18.73
C TYR A 176 2.73 -2.62 17.44
N TYR A 177 3.39 -3.78 17.36
CA TYR A 177 3.38 -4.64 16.17
C TYR A 177 1.97 -5.00 15.69
N ARG A 178 1.04 -5.25 16.62
CA ARG A 178 -0.37 -5.53 16.28
C ARG A 178 -1.05 -4.40 15.49
N GLN A 179 -0.60 -3.16 15.66
CA GLN A 179 -1.19 -2.00 14.99
C GLN A 179 -0.58 -1.75 13.59
N ILE A 180 0.69 -2.10 13.39
CA ILE A 180 1.47 -1.76 12.19
C ILE A 180 1.53 -2.92 11.20
N LEU A 181 1.74 -4.15 11.69
CA LEU A 181 1.97 -5.33 10.85
C LEU A 181 0.80 -5.79 9.97
N PRO A 182 -0.50 -5.54 10.28
CA PRO A 182 -1.59 -6.01 9.43
C PRO A 182 -1.48 -5.56 7.95
N ILE A 183 -0.97 -4.35 7.71
CA ILE A 183 -0.78 -3.86 6.35
C ILE A 183 0.36 -4.61 5.64
N PHE A 184 1.44 -4.97 6.32
CA PHE A 184 2.52 -5.73 5.70
C PHE A 184 2.03 -7.08 5.20
N ASN A 185 1.09 -7.71 5.91
CA ASN A 185 0.54 -9.00 5.51
C ASN A 185 -0.24 -8.92 4.19
N ILE A 186 -0.91 -7.79 3.91
CA ILE A 186 -1.59 -7.56 2.63
C ILE A 186 -0.56 -7.50 1.50
N PHE A 187 0.52 -6.75 1.68
CA PHE A 187 1.48 -6.44 0.60
C PHE A 187 2.66 -7.41 0.48
N LYS A 188 2.83 -8.36 1.42
CA LYS A 188 4.03 -9.24 1.52
C LYS A 188 4.36 -10.03 0.25
N ASN A 189 3.35 -10.41 -0.53
CA ASN A 189 3.50 -11.32 -1.67
C ASN A 189 3.54 -10.61 -3.03
N MET A 190 3.36 -9.29 -3.06
CA MET A 190 3.22 -8.56 -4.33
C MET A 190 4.49 -8.60 -5.21
N ASN A 191 5.65 -8.94 -4.64
CA ASN A 191 6.87 -9.18 -5.40
C ASN A 191 6.84 -10.51 -6.21
N ARG A 192 6.02 -11.49 -5.82
CA ARG A 192 5.86 -12.75 -6.58
C ARG A 192 4.96 -12.59 -7.79
N ASP A 193 3.93 -11.75 -7.69
CA ASP A 193 2.94 -11.56 -8.76
C ASP A 193 3.52 -10.81 -9.97
N ILE A 194 4.51 -9.93 -9.76
CA ILE A 194 5.28 -9.32 -10.85
C ILE A 194 6.04 -10.39 -11.64
N TYR A 195 6.66 -11.36 -10.97
CA TYR A 195 7.40 -12.43 -11.64
C TYR A 195 6.46 -13.42 -12.37
N LEU A 196 5.28 -13.69 -11.81
CA LEU A 196 4.28 -14.58 -12.41
C LEU A 196 3.57 -13.93 -13.62
N SER A 197 3.23 -12.63 -13.54
CA SER A 197 2.64 -11.88 -14.67
C SER A 197 3.62 -11.68 -15.84
N ILE A 198 4.92 -11.48 -15.54
CA ILE A 198 5.98 -11.50 -16.56
C ILE A 198 6.07 -12.88 -17.24
N LYS A 199 5.82 -13.97 -16.52
CA LYS A 199 5.82 -15.34 -17.09
C LYS A 199 4.57 -15.68 -17.90
N GLN A 200 3.43 -15.04 -17.63
CA GLN A 200 2.16 -15.30 -18.32
C GLN A 200 1.92 -14.37 -19.52
N SER A 201 2.80 -13.38 -19.75
CA SER A 201 2.71 -12.49 -20.91
C SER A 201 3.13 -13.23 -22.20
N PRO A 202 2.26 -13.32 -23.23
CA PRO A 202 2.55 -14.07 -24.47
C PRO A 202 3.76 -13.58 -25.27
N SER A 203 4.25 -12.36 -24.98
CA SER A 203 5.39 -11.73 -25.64
C SER A 203 6.75 -12.01 -24.98
N ALA A 204 6.81 -12.68 -23.82
CA ALA A 204 8.05 -12.83 -23.06
C ALA A 204 8.83 -14.12 -23.43
N LYS A 205 9.32 -14.21 -24.67
CA LYS A 205 10.37 -15.20 -25.02
C LYS A 205 11.79 -14.70 -24.73
N THR A 206 11.96 -13.47 -24.24
CA THR A 206 13.27 -12.98 -23.79
C THR A 206 13.37 -13.05 -22.27
N PRO A 207 14.33 -13.83 -21.72
CA PRO A 207 14.59 -13.82 -20.29
C PRO A 207 14.95 -12.41 -19.83
N PRO A 208 14.58 -12.01 -18.58
CA PRO A 208 14.93 -10.70 -18.05
C PRO A 208 16.45 -10.46 -18.15
N PRO A 209 16.90 -9.21 -18.40
CA PRO A 209 18.32 -8.90 -18.57
C PRO A 209 19.18 -9.50 -17.45
N LEU A 210 20.32 -10.11 -17.79
CA LEU A 210 21.21 -10.79 -16.81
C LEU A 210 21.55 -9.93 -15.59
N LYS A 211 21.61 -8.61 -15.76
CA LYS A 211 21.85 -7.64 -14.68
C LYS A 211 20.81 -7.76 -13.56
N TYR A 212 19.54 -7.98 -13.91
CA TYR A 212 18.45 -8.11 -12.94
C TYR A 212 18.53 -9.45 -12.18
N ARG A 213 18.82 -10.55 -12.89
CA ARG A 213 19.06 -11.87 -12.28
C ARG A 213 20.22 -11.85 -11.28
N LYS A 214 21.36 -11.27 -11.67
CA LYS A 214 22.53 -11.17 -10.79
C LYS A 214 22.28 -10.27 -9.58
N SER A 215 21.54 -9.16 -9.73
CA SER A 215 21.16 -8.30 -8.59
C SER A 215 20.25 -9.00 -7.58
N VAL A 216 19.26 -9.76 -8.05
CA VAL A 216 18.34 -10.50 -7.18
C VAL A 216 19.05 -11.65 -6.47
N GLU A 217 19.91 -12.40 -7.17
CA GLU A 217 20.74 -13.46 -6.55
C GLU A 217 21.68 -12.87 -5.49
N LYS A 218 22.28 -11.71 -5.79
CA LYS A 218 23.15 -10.98 -4.86
C LYS A 218 22.38 -10.47 -3.63
N GLN A 219 21.16 -9.98 -3.81
CA GLN A 219 20.29 -9.58 -2.69
C GLN A 219 19.87 -10.78 -1.84
N ARG A 220 19.46 -11.90 -2.45
CA ARG A 220 19.12 -13.14 -1.73
C ARG A 220 20.31 -13.69 -0.95
N LYS A 221 21.51 -13.66 -1.52
CA LYS A 221 22.75 -14.09 -0.87
C LYS A 221 23.09 -13.19 0.32
N ARG A 222 23.06 -11.86 0.14
CA ARG A 222 23.28 -10.87 1.20
C ARG A 222 22.25 -10.96 2.32
N GLU A 223 20.99 -11.25 1.99
CA GLU A 223 19.93 -11.38 2.97
C GLU A 223 20.04 -12.70 3.75
N LYS A 224 20.46 -13.80 3.11
CA LYS A 224 20.83 -15.05 3.79
C LYS A 224 22.02 -14.85 4.74
N GLU A 225 23.09 -14.21 4.26
CA GLU A 225 24.29 -13.91 5.06
C GLU A 225 23.96 -12.98 6.25
N ARG A 226 23.07 -11.99 6.05
CA ARG A 226 22.54 -11.18 7.15
C ARG A 226 21.75 -12.05 8.13
N LYS A 227 20.83 -12.89 7.69
CA LYS A 227 20.01 -13.72 8.59
C LYS A 227 20.84 -14.71 9.42
N GLU A 228 21.89 -15.28 8.83
CA GLU A 228 22.84 -16.14 9.55
C GLU A 228 23.62 -15.36 10.60
N ARG A 229 24.13 -14.16 10.27
CA ARG A 229 24.85 -13.29 11.23
C ARG A 229 24.02 -12.87 12.46
N TRP A 230 22.69 -12.87 12.34
CA TRP A 230 21.77 -12.53 13.43
C TRP A 230 21.37 -13.74 14.29
N LYS A 231 21.74 -14.97 13.91
CA LYS A 231 21.56 -16.15 14.76
C LYS A 231 22.68 -16.34 15.78
N ASP A 232 23.85 -15.74 15.51
CA ASP A 232 25.06 -15.85 16.34
C ASP A 232 25.23 -14.71 17.37
N ARG A 233 24.20 -13.85 17.54
CA ARG A 233 24.13 -12.80 18.56
C ARG A 233 22.91 -13.02 19.45
#